data_AF-A0A949GQT5-F1
#
_entry.id   AF-A0A949GQT5-F1
#
_cell.length_a   1.000
_cell.length_b   1.000
_cell.length_c   1.000
_cell.angle_alpha   90.00
_cell.angle_beta   90.00
_cell.angle_gamma   90.00
#
_symmetry.space_group_name_H-M   'P 1'
#
loop_
_entity.id
_entity.type
_entity.pdbx_description
1 polymer ?
#
loop_
_entity_poly.entity_id
_entity_poly.type
_entity_poly.pdbx_seq_one_letter_code
_entity_poly.pdbx_strand_id
1 'polypeptide(L)'
;MSEPSVNRDLAGTCARLVAWWGPGVALILITANMGWWWHVVGWSIGLAWFGTLCLVNAARCGRTHCYFTGPFYLMMSALVLAVGFHLVSLGRETWDLIVVAMLFGWI
;
A
#
# COMPACT_ATOMS: atom_id res chain seq x y z
N MET A 1 -13.11 23.20 5.64
CA MET A 1 -13.39 21.76 5.84
C MET A 1 -14.57 21.64 6.78
N SER A 2 -15.68 21.04 6.34
CA SER A 2 -16.88 20.83 7.16
C SER A 2 -16.66 19.67 8.15
N GLU A 3 -17.05 19.81 9.41
CA GLU A 3 -16.97 18.77 10.46
C GLU A 3 -17.24 17.31 10.03
N PRO A 4 -18.22 16.98 9.15
CA PRO A 4 -18.43 15.60 8.69
C PRO A 4 -17.30 15.00 7.85
N SER A 5 -16.37 15.77 7.27
CA SER A 5 -15.21 15.22 6.55
C SER A 5 -14.09 14.77 7.49
N VAL A 6 -13.94 15.44 8.63
CA VAL A 6 -12.94 15.09 9.67
C VAL A 6 -13.28 13.77 10.33
N ASN A 7 -14.55 13.54 10.68
CA ASN A 7 -14.98 12.28 11.32
C ASN A 7 -14.85 11.08 10.35
N ARG A 8 -14.98 11.30 9.05
CA ARG A 8 -14.84 10.25 8.04
C ARG A 8 -13.39 9.96 7.62
N ASP A 9 -12.41 10.80 8.00
CA ASP A 9 -11.01 10.61 7.61
C ASP A 9 -10.37 9.45 8.38
N LEU A 10 -10.14 8.35 7.69
CA LEU A 10 -9.50 7.16 8.21
C LEU A 10 -8.02 7.40 8.55
N ALA A 11 -7.40 8.40 7.92
CA ALA A 11 -6.02 8.82 8.13
C ALA A 11 -5.91 10.13 8.95
N GLY A 12 -7.01 10.57 9.57
CA GLY A 12 -7.07 11.83 10.34
C GLY A 12 -6.51 11.72 11.76
N THR A 13 -6.21 10.51 12.24
CA THR A 13 -5.63 10.28 13.57
C THR A 13 -4.68 9.09 13.50
N CYS A 14 -3.53 9.15 14.18
CA CYS A 14 -2.56 8.06 14.22
C CYS A 14 -3.18 6.72 14.63
N ALA A 15 -4.12 6.72 15.59
CA ALA A 15 -4.81 5.50 16.04
C ALA A 15 -5.65 4.84 14.91
N ARG A 16 -6.38 5.64 14.13
CA ARG A 16 -7.17 5.13 12.99
C ARG A 16 -6.25 4.70 11.86
N LEU A 17 -5.20 5.48 11.58
CA LEU A 17 -4.21 5.12 10.58
C LEU A 17 -3.60 3.75 10.91
N VAL A 18 -3.11 3.54 12.14
CA VAL A 18 -2.56 2.24 12.57
C VAL A 18 -3.62 1.14 12.53
N ALA A 19 -4.86 1.38 12.96
CA ALA A 19 -5.90 0.36 12.93
C ALA A 19 -6.27 -0.09 11.50
N TRP A 20 -6.31 0.84 10.55
CA TRP A 20 -6.70 0.56 9.17
C TRP A 20 -5.51 0.08 8.31
N TRP A 21 -4.33 0.65 8.51
CA TRP A 21 -3.12 0.35 7.73
C TRP A 21 -2.30 -0.79 8.33
N GLY A 22 -2.38 -1.00 9.65
CA GLY A 22 -1.66 -2.03 10.38
C GLY A 22 -1.79 -3.44 9.81
N PRO A 23 -2.99 -3.91 9.38
CA PRO A 23 -3.12 -5.22 8.76
C PRO A 23 -2.28 -5.39 7.49
N GLY A 24 -2.22 -4.36 6.63
CA GLY A 24 -1.39 -4.37 5.42
C GLY A 24 0.10 -4.40 5.73
N VAL A 25 0.54 -3.59 6.72
CA VAL A 25 1.93 -3.58 7.19
C VAL A 25 2.30 -4.95 7.76
N ALA A 26 1.46 -5.50 8.64
CA ALA A 26 1.70 -6.79 9.26
C ALA A 26 1.83 -7.90 8.20
N LEU A 27 0.97 -7.90 7.19
CA LEU A 27 1.03 -8.89 6.12
C LEU A 27 2.37 -8.82 5.35
N ILE A 28 2.82 -7.62 4.99
CA ILE A 28 4.11 -7.41 4.31
C ILE A 28 5.26 -7.89 5.18
N LEU A 29 5.29 -7.52 6.47
CA LEU A 29 6.36 -7.88 7.38
C LEU A 29 6.43 -9.39 7.65
N ILE A 30 5.27 -10.03 7.84
CA ILE A 30 5.18 -11.48 8.07
C ILE A 30 5.67 -12.24 6.86
N THR A 31 5.29 -11.80 5.65
CA THR A 31 5.59 -12.52 4.41
C THR A 31 6.96 -12.20 3.82
N ALA A 32 7.61 -11.11 4.21
CA ALA A 32 8.93 -10.70 3.73
C ALA A 32 10.04 -11.75 3.97
N ASN A 33 9.93 -12.54 5.06
CA ASN A 33 10.92 -13.55 5.42
C ASN A 33 10.47 -14.99 5.07
N MET A 34 9.36 -15.13 4.35
CA MET A 34 8.85 -16.43 3.91
C MET A 34 9.38 -16.79 2.52
N GLY A 35 8.99 -17.96 2.01
CA GLY A 35 9.35 -18.39 0.65
C GLY A 35 8.86 -17.41 -0.44
N TRP A 36 9.49 -17.46 -1.61
CA TRP A 36 9.25 -16.55 -2.75
C TRP A 36 7.77 -16.24 -3.02
N TRP A 37 6.94 -17.29 -3.14
CA TRP A 37 5.53 -17.12 -3.44
C TRP A 37 4.74 -16.46 -2.32
N TRP A 38 5.09 -16.72 -1.06
CA TRP A 38 4.48 -16.05 0.09
C TRP A 38 4.83 -14.57 0.12
N HIS A 39 6.09 -14.24 -0.18
CA HIS A 39 6.56 -12.86 -0.30
C HIS A 39 5.75 -12.11 -1.37
N VAL A 40 5.67 -12.65 -2.59
CA VAL A 40 4.93 -12.05 -3.71
C VAL A 40 3.45 -11.84 -3.34
N VAL A 41 2.78 -12.88 -2.84
CA VAL A 41 1.34 -12.82 -2.53
C VAL A 41 1.07 -11.85 -1.39
N GLY A 42 1.83 -11.94 -0.30
CA GLY A 42 1.66 -11.07 0.86
C GLY A 42 1.89 -9.60 0.55
N TRP A 43 2.92 -9.30 -0.23
CA TRP A 43 3.20 -7.92 -0.64
C TRP A 43 2.16 -7.39 -1.61
N SER A 44 1.73 -8.20 -2.57
CA SER A 44 0.68 -7.80 -3.52
C SER A 44 -0.62 -7.48 -2.79
N ILE A 45 -1.05 -8.33 -1.85
CA ILE A 45 -2.26 -8.11 -1.06
C ILE A 45 -2.09 -6.91 -0.11
N GLY A 46 -0.95 -6.77 0.57
CA GLY A 46 -0.69 -5.65 1.47
C GLY A 46 -0.69 -4.30 0.75
N LEU A 47 -0.09 -4.24 -0.44
CA LEU A 47 -0.12 -3.07 -1.32
C LEU A 47 -1.52 -2.76 -1.83
N ALA A 48 -2.26 -3.79 -2.27
CA ALA A 48 -3.64 -3.62 -2.71
C ALA A 48 -4.54 -3.11 -1.57
N TRP A 49 -4.30 -3.57 -0.34
CA TRP A 49 -4.99 -3.10 0.86
C TRP A 49 -4.74 -1.60 1.11
N PHE A 50 -3.49 -1.14 1.08
CA PHE A 50 -3.17 0.28 1.21
C PHE A 50 -3.80 1.11 0.09
N GLY A 51 -3.65 0.68 -1.16
CA GLY A 51 -4.23 1.38 -2.30
C GLY A 51 -5.74 1.53 -2.18
N THR A 52 -6.42 0.45 -1.82
CA THR A 52 -7.88 0.43 -1.63
C THR A 52 -8.34 1.34 -0.49
N LEU A 53 -7.68 1.28 0.67
CA LEU A 53 -8.02 2.13 1.80
C LEU A 53 -7.79 3.61 1.51
N CYS A 54 -6.71 3.95 0.81
CA CYS A 54 -6.48 5.32 0.33
C CYS A 54 -7.61 5.77 -0.59
N LEU A 55 -7.99 4.97 -1.60
CA LEU A 55 -9.07 5.31 -2.53
C LEU A 55 -10.41 5.49 -1.81
N VAL A 56 -10.74 4.60 -0.86
CA VAL A 56 -11.94 4.72 -0.03
C VAL A 56 -11.90 6.00 0.81
N ASN A 57 -10.74 6.37 1.36
CA ASN A 57 -10.59 7.61 2.13
C ASN A 57 -10.70 8.86 1.23
N ALA A 58 -10.13 8.81 0.03
CA ALA A 58 -10.26 9.86 -0.97
C ALA A 58 -11.72 10.07 -1.40
N ALA A 59 -12.46 8.99 -1.64
CA ALA A 59 -13.88 9.04 -1.97
C ALA A 59 -14.76 9.57 -0.82
N ARG A 60 -14.38 9.31 0.44
CA ARG A 60 -15.13 9.74 1.63
C ARG A 60 -14.84 11.18 2.05
N CYS A 61 -13.58 11.61 1.98
CA CYS A 61 -13.10 12.84 2.59
C CYS A 61 -12.46 13.83 1.61
N GLY A 62 -12.20 13.41 0.36
CA GLY A 62 -11.59 14.26 -0.65
C GLY A 62 -10.11 14.56 -0.42
N ARG A 63 -9.38 13.75 0.37
CA ARG A 63 -7.97 14.00 0.69
C ARG A 63 -7.11 13.82 -0.56
N THR A 64 -6.45 14.90 -1.00
CA THR A 64 -5.63 14.93 -2.22
C THR A 64 -4.49 13.91 -2.22
N HIS A 65 -3.80 13.74 -1.09
CA HIS A 65 -2.75 12.73 -0.94
C HIS A 65 -3.24 11.33 -1.31
N CYS A 66 -4.40 10.93 -0.77
CA CYS A 66 -5.00 9.61 -1.02
C CYS A 66 -5.45 9.41 -2.49
N TYR A 67 -5.72 10.48 -3.24
CA TYR A 67 -6.03 10.38 -4.68
C TYR A 67 -4.83 9.95 -5.51
N PHE A 68 -3.61 10.32 -5.11
CA PHE A 68 -2.40 9.94 -5.83
C PHE A 68 -1.78 8.65 -5.28
N THR A 69 -1.75 8.51 -3.95
CA THR A 69 -1.13 7.34 -3.30
C THR A 69 -1.95 6.06 -3.47
N GLY A 70 -3.28 6.16 -3.55
CA GLY A 70 -4.16 5.03 -3.80
C GLY A 70 -3.83 4.28 -5.09
N PRO A 71 -3.93 4.94 -6.26
CA PRO A 71 -3.54 4.35 -7.55
C PRO A 71 -2.07 3.92 -7.59
N PHE A 72 -1.16 4.69 -6.97
CA PHE A 72 0.25 4.33 -6.89
C PHE A 72 0.49 2.97 -6.23
N TYR A 73 -0.10 2.73 -5.05
CA TYR A 73 0.03 1.44 -4.36
C TYR A 73 -0.64 0.29 -5.12
N LEU A 74 -1.74 0.53 -5.85
CA LEU A 74 -2.33 -0.48 -6.74
C LEU A 74 -1.41 -0.83 -7.92
N MET A 75 -0.75 0.16 -8.53
CA MET A 75 0.24 -0.09 -9.57
C MET A 75 1.44 -0.88 -9.03
N MET A 76 1.91 -0.56 -7.81
CA MET A 76 2.97 -1.32 -7.16
C MET A 76 2.54 -2.77 -6.85
N SER A 77 1.29 -2.99 -6.44
CA SER A 77 0.73 -4.34 -6.26
C SER A 77 0.80 -5.14 -7.56
N ALA A 78 0.38 -4.55 -8.69
CA ALA A 78 0.49 -5.18 -10.01
C ALA A 78 1.94 -5.44 -10.42
N LEU A 79 2.86 -4.51 -10.11
CA LEU A 79 4.29 -4.68 -10.36
C LEU A 79 4.89 -5.85 -9.58
N VAL A 80 4.55 -5.98 -8.30
CA VAL A 80 5.00 -7.11 -7.45
C VAL A 80 4.51 -8.45 -8.02
N LEU A 81 3.25 -8.52 -8.47
CA LEU A 81 2.75 -9.71 -9.16
C LEU A 81 3.54 -10.00 -10.43
N ALA A 82 3.78 -8.98 -11.27
CA ALA A 82 4.55 -9.14 -12.51
C ALA A 82 5.99 -9.62 -12.26
N VAL A 83 6.64 -9.13 -11.22
CA VAL A 83 7.96 -9.61 -10.75
C VAL A 83 7.87 -11.06 -10.28
N GLY A 84 6.85 -11.39 -9.49
CA GLY A 84 6.65 -12.73 -8.95
C GLY A 84 6.42 -13.79 -10.04
N PHE A 85 5.72 -13.44 -11.11
CA PHE A 85 5.53 -14.28 -12.30
C PHE A 85 6.69 -14.21 -13.30
N HIS A 86 7.79 -13.51 -12.97
CA HIS A 86 8.93 -13.30 -13.85
C HIS A 86 8.59 -12.63 -15.19
N LEU A 87 7.48 -11.88 -15.26
CA LEU A 87 7.10 -11.07 -16.43
C LEU A 87 7.97 -9.82 -16.55
N VAL A 88 8.49 -9.34 -15.42
CA VAL A 88 9.38 -8.18 -15.32
C VAL A 88 10.55 -8.54 -14.41
N SER A 89 11.77 -8.17 -14.80
CA SER A 89 12.97 -8.28 -13.96
C SER A 89 13.53 -6.88 -13.72
N LEU A 90 13.51 -6.43 -12.46
CA LEU A 90 14.10 -5.14 -12.05
C LEU A 90 15.57 -5.31 -11.60
N GLY A 91 16.17 -6.46 -11.89
CA GLY A 91 17.56 -6.78 -11.51
C GLY A 91 17.70 -7.32 -10.08
N ARG A 92 18.95 -7.35 -9.59
CA ARG A 92 19.30 -7.94 -8.28
C ARG A 92 18.65 -7.20 -7.09
N GLU A 93 18.39 -5.91 -7.26
CA GLU A 93 17.84 -5.01 -6.23
C GLU A 93 16.32 -4.83 -6.35
N THR A 94 15.60 -5.75 -7.00
CA THR A 94 14.16 -5.61 -7.28
C THR A 94 13.35 -5.26 -6.02
N TRP A 95 13.57 -5.99 -4.93
CA TRP A 95 12.82 -5.81 -3.68
C TRP A 95 13.18 -4.50 -2.97
N ASP A 96 14.46 -4.14 -2.96
CA ASP A 96 14.92 -2.88 -2.37
C ASP A 96 14.34 -1.67 -3.12
N LEU A 97 14.28 -1.74 -4.45
CA LEU A 97 13.61 -0.72 -5.27
C LEU A 97 12.11 -0.62 -4.98
N ILE A 98 11.43 -1.75 -4.78
CA ILE A 98 10.00 -1.76 -4.41
C ILE A 98 9.81 -1.12 -3.03
N VAL A 99 10.65 -1.43 -2.04
CA VAL A 99 10.59 -0.80 -0.71
C VAL A 99 10.79 0.70 -0.80
N VAL A 100 11.83 1.15 -1.51
CA VAL A 100 12.12 2.58 -1.67
C VAL A 100 10.94 3.28 -2.34
N ALA A 101 10.39 2.71 -3.42
CA ALA A 101 9.21 3.26 -4.09
C ALA A 101 7.99 3.33 -3.15
N MET A 102 7.76 2.31 -2.32
CA MET A 102 6.67 2.31 -1.34
C MET A 102 6.80 3.42 -0.29
N LEU A 103 8.03 3.72 0.15
CA LEU A 103 8.31 4.80 1.10
C LEU A 103 8.07 6.19 0.48
N PHE A 104 8.37 6.37 -0.81
CA PHE A 104 8.02 7.60 -1.52
C PHE A 104 6.51 7.85 -1.58
N GLY A 105 5.71 6.81 -1.76
CA GLY A 105 4.24 6.91 -1.73
C GLY A 105 3.64 7.23 -0.36
N TRP A 106 4.44 7.21 0.71
CA TRP A 106 3.99 7.52 2.07
C TRP A 106 4.05 9.03 2.39
N ILE A 107 5.02 9.73 1.81
CA ILE A 107 5.24 11.19 1.98
C ILE A 107 4.16 11.99 1.23
#